data_AF-A0A497RZ81-F1
#
_entry.id   AF-A0A497RZ81-F1
#
_cell.length_a   1.000
_cell.length_b   1.000
_cell.length_c   1.000
_cell.angle_alpha   90.00
_cell.angle_beta   90.00
_cell.angle_gamma   90.00
#
_symmetry.space_group_name_H-M   'P 1'
#
loop_
_entity.id
_entity.type
_entity.pdbx_description
1 polymer ?
#
loop_
_entity_poly.entity_id
_entity_poly.type
_entity_poly.pdbx_seq_one_letter_code
_entity_poly.pdbx_strand_id
1 'polypeptide(L)'
;MNLEEKIKSFLDKEVSRREFITALAKTSAALWLSLKLSGCVDFMSIKERKRKINLKKAMFWKNLNLEDVQCLLCPNRCVIPKNGSGFCGIRKNIDGKLYTIAYSNPCAIHLDPIEKKPLYHFLPSATTLSLAIAGC
;
A
#
# COMPACT_ATOMS: atom_id res chain seq x y z
N MET A 1 14.53 -54.25 13.30
CA MET A 1 13.62 -53.55 12.37
C MET A 1 14.28 -52.24 11.98
N ASN A 2 14.80 -52.20 10.77
CA ASN A 2 15.71 -51.14 10.31
C ASN A 2 14.94 -49.85 10.00
N LEU A 3 15.60 -48.71 10.17
CA LEU A 3 15.01 -47.38 10.01
C LEU A 3 14.37 -47.20 8.61
N GLU A 4 14.97 -47.81 7.59
CA GLU A 4 14.47 -47.77 6.22
C GLU A 4 13.14 -48.50 6.01
N GLU A 5 12.89 -49.60 6.74
CA GLU A 5 11.63 -50.34 6.67
C GLU A 5 10.49 -49.54 7.30
N LYS A 6 10.77 -48.83 8.40
CA LYS A 6 9.81 -47.90 9.03
C LYS A 6 9.48 -46.72 8.12
N ILE A 7 10.45 -46.19 7.38
CA ILE A 7 10.23 -45.07 6.46
C ILE A 7 9.37 -45.51 5.26
N LYS A 8 9.66 -46.68 4.68
CA LYS A 8 8.83 -47.25 3.59
C LYS A 8 7.40 -47.54 4.06
N SER A 9 7.22 -48.16 5.23
CA SER A 9 5.87 -48.43 5.75
C SER A 9 5.07 -47.16 6.11
N PHE A 10 5.75 -46.05 6.34
CA PHE A 10 5.11 -44.76 6.62
C PHE A 10 4.75 -44.02 5.33
N LEU A 11 5.57 -44.15 4.29
CA LEU A 11 5.36 -43.55 2.96
C LEU A 11 4.27 -44.25 2.15
N ASP A 12 4.12 -45.57 2.28
CA ASP A 12 3.08 -46.35 1.58
C ASP A 12 1.69 -46.26 2.24
N LYS A 13 1.55 -45.46 3.30
CA LYS A 13 0.27 -45.29 3.97
C LYS A 13 -0.63 -44.38 3.13
N GLU A 14 -1.68 -44.94 2.54
CA GLU A 14 -2.71 -44.16 1.84
C GLU A 14 -3.45 -43.26 2.85
N VAL A 15 -3.02 -42.00 2.94
CA VAL A 15 -3.66 -41.02 3.83
C VAL A 15 -4.94 -40.51 3.18
N SER A 16 -6.06 -40.74 3.83
CA SER A 16 -7.36 -40.22 3.40
C SER A 16 -7.35 -38.68 3.45
N ARG A 17 -8.04 -38.01 2.51
CA ARG A 17 -8.14 -36.53 2.48
C ARG A 17 -8.57 -35.93 3.82
N ARG A 18 -9.44 -36.62 4.57
CA ARG A 18 -9.90 -36.18 5.89
C ARG A 18 -8.80 -36.26 6.94
N GLU A 19 -7.97 -37.30 6.90
CA GLU A 19 -6.83 -37.48 7.80
C GLU A 19 -5.75 -36.44 7.52
N PHE A 20 -5.50 -36.13 6.25
CA PHE A 20 -4.56 -35.09 5.85
C PHE A 20 -5.01 -33.69 6.31
N ILE A 21 -6.28 -33.34 6.09
CA ILE A 21 -6.84 -32.04 6.53
C ILE A 21 -6.81 -31.92 8.06
N THR A 22 -7.17 -33.00 8.77
CA THR A 22 -7.14 -32.98 10.25
C THR A 22 -5.71 -32.96 10.81
N ALA A 23 -4.74 -33.59 10.14
CA ALA A 23 -3.33 -33.50 10.50
C ALA A 23 -2.80 -32.07 10.31
N LEU A 24 -3.08 -31.45 9.16
CA LEU A 24 -2.71 -30.05 8.87
C LEU A 24 -3.34 -29.06 9.85
N ALA A 25 -4.61 -29.24 10.19
CA ALA A 25 -5.30 -28.38 11.16
C ALA A 25 -4.66 -28.49 12.55
N LYS A 26 -4.27 -29.71 12.96
CA LYS A 26 -3.63 -29.94 14.27
C LYS A 26 -2.21 -29.38 14.31
N THR A 27 -1.41 -29.57 13.27
CA THR A 27 -0.03 -29.08 13.22
C THR A 27 0.03 -27.56 13.09
N SER A 28 -0.85 -26.94 12.31
CA SER A 28 -0.94 -25.47 12.23
C SER A 28 -1.39 -24.84 13.55
N ALA A 29 -2.33 -25.45 14.28
CA ALA A 29 -2.73 -24.98 15.60
C ALA A 29 -1.60 -25.10 16.64
N ALA A 30 -0.85 -26.21 16.62
CA ALA A 30 0.30 -26.39 17.50
C ALA A 30 1.44 -25.41 17.19
N LEU A 31 1.71 -25.14 15.91
CA LEU A 31 2.69 -24.15 15.47
C LEU A 31 2.27 -22.74 15.88
N TRP A 32 0.98 -22.40 15.75
CA TRP A 32 0.46 -21.10 16.16
C TRP A 32 0.56 -20.89 17.68
N LEU A 33 0.22 -21.93 18.47
CA LEU A 33 0.33 -21.88 19.93
C LEU A 33 1.79 -21.72 20.39
N SER A 34 2.72 -22.45 19.76
CA SER A 34 4.15 -22.34 20.06
C SER A 34 4.76 -21.00 19.62
N LEU A 35 4.34 -20.45 18.48
CA LEU A 35 4.68 -19.07 18.07
C LEU A 35 4.11 -18.01 19.03
N LYS A 36 2.95 -18.27 19.64
CA LYS A 36 2.32 -17.38 20.62
C LYS A 36 3.03 -17.38 21.97
N LEU A 37 3.39 -18.56 22.47
CA LEU A 37 4.15 -18.73 23.72
C LEU A 37 5.57 -18.16 23.64
N SER A 38 6.20 -18.22 22.47
CA SER A 38 7.54 -17.63 22.23
C SER A 38 7.54 -16.12 22.00
N GLY A 39 6.38 -15.45 22.05
CA GLY A 39 6.25 -14.00 21.79
C GLY A 39 6.54 -13.60 20.34
N CYS A 40 6.77 -14.57 19.44
CA CYS A 40 7.11 -14.31 18.04
C CYS A 40 5.93 -13.69 17.27
N VAL A 41 4.69 -14.01 17.66
CA VAL A 41 3.48 -13.39 17.07
C VAL A 41 3.36 -11.88 17.34
N ASP A 42 3.92 -11.37 18.44
CA ASP A 42 3.90 -9.93 18.72
C ASP A 42 4.84 -9.17 17.77
N PHE A 43 5.92 -9.81 17.31
CA PHE A 43 6.83 -9.28 16.28
C PHE A 43 6.22 -9.33 14.87
N MET A 44 5.40 -10.35 14.58
CA MET A 44 4.64 -10.44 13.32
C MET A 44 3.40 -9.55 13.29
N SER A 45 3.05 -8.88 14.39
CA SER A 45 2.12 -7.76 14.35
C SER A 45 2.77 -6.65 13.53
N ILE A 46 2.43 -6.60 12.24
CA ILE A 46 2.67 -5.45 11.37
C ILE A 46 2.04 -4.27 12.10
N LYS A 47 2.85 -3.58 12.90
CA LYS A 47 2.45 -2.38 13.61
C LYS A 47 1.98 -1.41 12.54
N GLU A 48 0.66 -1.27 12.40
CA GLU A 48 0.05 -0.34 11.48
C GLU A 48 0.67 1.03 11.76
N ARG A 49 1.62 1.44 10.92
CA ARG A 49 2.16 2.79 10.98
C ARG A 49 1.02 3.67 10.51
N LYS A 50 0.19 4.15 11.45
CA LYS A 50 -0.77 5.25 11.20
C LYS A 50 0.04 6.44 10.72
N ARG A 51 0.22 6.56 9.40
CA ARG A 51 0.83 7.73 8.78
C ARG A 51 -0.10 8.91 9.00
N LYS A 52 0.39 9.95 9.67
CA LYS A 52 -0.34 11.20 9.89
C LYS A 52 -0.59 11.87 8.55
N ILE A 53 -1.85 11.98 8.15
CA ILE A 53 -2.25 12.70 6.92
C ILE A 53 -2.18 14.19 7.21
N ASN A 54 -1.30 14.91 6.51
CA ASN A 54 -1.23 16.36 6.59
C ASN A 54 -2.18 16.98 5.55
N LEU A 55 -3.26 17.58 6.03
CA LEU A 55 -4.19 18.33 5.20
C LEU A 55 -3.59 19.70 4.87
N LYS A 56 -3.44 20.00 3.58
CA LYS A 56 -3.02 21.32 3.11
C LYS A 56 -4.06 21.89 2.16
N LYS A 57 -4.48 23.13 2.40
CA LYS A 57 -5.43 23.83 1.53
C LYS A 57 -4.84 23.98 0.13
N ALA A 58 -5.61 23.66 -0.90
CA ALA A 58 -5.22 23.85 -2.29
C ALA A 58 -5.28 25.34 -2.68
N MET A 59 -4.41 25.76 -3.60
CA MET A 59 -4.32 27.15 -4.03
C MET A 59 -5.27 27.46 -5.20
N PHE A 60 -5.34 26.58 -6.20
CA PHE A 60 -6.06 26.85 -7.46
C PHE A 60 -7.40 26.09 -7.53
N TRP A 61 -8.45 26.72 -7.01
CA TRP A 61 -9.82 26.22 -7.08
C TRP A 61 -10.80 27.37 -6.91
N LYS A 62 -12.06 27.16 -7.29
CA LYS A 62 -13.15 28.12 -7.06
C LYS A 62 -14.36 27.42 -6.48
N ASN A 63 -15.16 28.15 -5.71
CA ASN A 63 -16.49 27.71 -5.34
C ASN A 63 -17.39 27.76 -6.57
N LEU A 64 -18.19 26.72 -6.79
CA LEU A 64 -19.31 26.78 -7.73
C LEU A 64 -20.57 27.19 -6.99
N ASN A 65 -20.82 26.56 -5.85
CA ASN A 65 -21.95 26.79 -4.96
C ASN A 65 -21.45 26.91 -3.51
N LEU A 66 -22.35 26.90 -2.52
CA LEU A 66 -21.99 26.88 -1.09
C LEU A 66 -21.20 25.62 -0.69
N GLU A 67 -21.45 24.49 -1.37
CA GLU A 67 -20.91 23.19 -0.99
C GLU A 67 -19.92 22.60 -2.02
N ASP A 68 -20.11 22.89 -3.31
CA ASP A 68 -19.33 22.31 -4.40
C ASP A 68 -18.15 23.18 -4.81
N VAL A 69 -17.02 22.54 -5.10
CA VAL A 69 -15.80 23.22 -5.53
C VAL A 69 -15.33 22.73 -6.89
N GLN A 70 -14.82 23.63 -7.71
CA GLN A 70 -14.14 23.28 -8.96
C GLN A 70 -12.63 23.38 -8.78
N CYS A 71 -11.94 22.25 -8.94
CA CYS A 71 -10.48 22.19 -8.95
C CYS A 71 -9.94 22.76 -10.27
N LEU A 72 -8.92 23.61 -10.22
CA LEU A 72 -8.28 24.21 -11.40
C LEU A 72 -6.78 23.86 -11.52
N LEU A 73 -6.32 22.87 -10.75
CA LEU A 73 -4.91 22.47 -10.69
C LEU A 73 -4.46 21.63 -11.89
N CYS A 74 -5.37 20.92 -12.53
CA CYS A 74 -5.07 20.01 -13.65
C CYS A 74 -6.12 20.19 -14.76
N PRO A 75 -5.84 19.75 -15.99
CA PRO A 75 -6.74 19.95 -17.13
C PRO A 75 -8.12 19.28 -16.96
N ASN A 76 -8.26 18.29 -16.08
CA ASN A 76 -9.54 17.61 -15.83
C ASN A 76 -10.60 18.52 -15.20
N ARG A 77 -10.19 19.62 -14.55
CA ARG A 77 -11.08 20.64 -13.97
C ARG A 77 -12.26 20.09 -13.15
N CYS A 78 -12.01 19.05 -12.35
CA CYS A 78 -13.04 18.29 -11.66
C CYS A 78 -13.94 19.19 -10.80
N VAL A 79 -15.25 18.98 -10.90
CA VAL A 79 -16.24 19.47 -9.94
C VAL A 79 -16.35 18.44 -8.83
N ILE A 80 -16.10 18.87 -7.59
CA ILE A 80 -15.98 17.98 -6.43
C ILE A 80 -17.07 18.36 -5.43
N PRO A 81 -18.06 17.47 -5.19
CA PRO A 81 -19.11 17.73 -4.21
C PRO A 81 -18.55 17.73 -2.79
N LYS A 82 -19.32 18.24 -1.83
CA LYS A 82 -18.93 18.22 -0.40
C LYS A 82 -18.54 16.82 0.04
N ASN A 83 -17.43 16.71 0.76
CA ASN A 83 -16.82 15.46 1.20
C ASN A 83 -16.37 14.51 0.07
N GLY A 84 -16.48 14.93 -1.19
CA GLY A 84 -16.02 14.19 -2.36
C GLY A 84 -14.51 14.32 -2.61
N SER A 85 -14.02 13.50 -3.53
CA SER A 85 -12.66 13.58 -4.06
C SER A 85 -12.66 13.78 -5.57
N GLY A 86 -11.66 14.52 -6.07
CA GLY A 86 -11.42 14.62 -7.51
C GLY A 86 -10.90 13.32 -8.11
N PHE A 87 -10.82 13.27 -9.44
CA PHE A 87 -10.35 12.09 -10.18
C PHE A 87 -8.98 11.55 -9.71
N CYS A 88 -8.08 12.45 -9.31
CA CYS A 88 -6.77 12.10 -8.76
C CYS A 88 -6.79 11.40 -7.39
N GLY A 89 -7.94 11.28 -6.73
CA GLY A 89 -8.09 10.66 -5.41
C GLY A 89 -7.52 11.47 -4.23
N ILE A 90 -6.60 12.41 -4.48
CA ILE A 90 -5.89 13.15 -3.42
C ILE A 90 -6.41 14.55 -3.13
N ARG A 91 -7.29 15.09 -3.99
CA ARG A 91 -7.93 16.38 -3.78
C ARG A 91 -9.32 16.15 -3.20
N LYS A 92 -9.54 16.60 -1.97
CA LYS A 92 -10.82 16.44 -1.26
C LYS A 92 -11.47 17.78 -0.97
N ASN A 93 -12.78 17.85 -1.15
CA ASN A 93 -13.58 18.98 -0.70
C ASN A 93 -14.00 18.73 0.75
N ILE A 94 -13.54 19.58 1.67
CA ILE A 94 -13.88 19.54 3.09
C ILE A 94 -14.47 20.90 3.44
N ASP A 95 -15.74 20.93 3.84
CA ASP A 95 -16.47 22.14 4.24
C ASP A 95 -16.40 23.27 3.19
N GLY A 96 -16.65 22.92 1.92
CA GLY A 96 -16.64 23.88 0.80
C GLY A 96 -15.23 24.41 0.49
N LYS A 97 -14.17 23.73 0.93
CA LYS A 97 -12.78 24.10 0.67
C LYS A 97 -12.02 22.92 0.11
N LEU A 98 -11.22 23.18 -0.92
CA LEU A 98 -10.38 22.14 -1.52
C LEU A 98 -9.08 21.96 -0.72
N TYR A 99 -8.79 20.72 -0.33
CA TYR A 99 -7.56 20.30 0.35
C TYR A 99 -6.85 19.20 -0.43
N THR A 100 -5.55 19.05 -0.20
CA THR A 100 -4.81 17.83 -0.54
C THR A 100 -4.53 17.01 0.71
N ILE A 101 -4.68 15.69 0.57
CA ILE A 101 -4.32 14.70 1.59
C ILE A 101 -2.90 14.14 1.40
N ALA A 102 -2.20 14.55 0.34
CA ALA A 102 -0.91 13.98 -0.04
C ALA A 102 0.29 14.88 0.30
N TYR A 103 0.05 15.98 1.01
CA TYR A 103 1.09 16.93 1.39
C TYR A 103 2.13 16.28 2.31
N SER A 104 3.41 16.49 2.01
CA SER A 104 4.55 15.91 2.73
C SER A 104 4.51 14.37 2.83
N ASN A 105 3.90 13.69 1.85
CA ASN A 105 3.81 12.23 1.82
C ASN A 105 4.24 11.65 0.45
N PRO A 106 5.54 11.66 0.14
CA PRO A 106 6.05 11.07 -1.09
C PRO A 106 5.89 9.54 -1.08
N CYS A 107 5.53 8.97 -2.24
CA CYS A 107 5.43 7.53 -2.43
C CYS A 107 6.70 6.93 -3.06
N ALA A 108 7.49 7.73 -3.79
CA ALA A 108 8.75 7.31 -4.37
C ALA A 108 9.77 8.45 -4.38
N ILE A 109 11.03 8.11 -4.03
CA ILE A 109 12.18 9.01 -4.06
C ILE A 109 13.35 8.22 -4.63
N HIS A 110 13.91 8.66 -5.75
CA HIS A 110 15.02 7.95 -6.41
C HIS A 110 16.02 8.95 -7.01
N LEU A 111 17.29 8.56 -7.02
CA LEU A 111 18.33 9.22 -7.82
C LEU A 111 18.49 8.41 -9.10
N ASP A 112 18.12 9.00 -10.23
CA ASP A 112 18.17 8.35 -11.54
C ASP A 112 18.91 9.26 -12.54
N PRO A 113 19.56 8.70 -13.56
CA PRO A 113 20.13 9.49 -14.64
C PRO A 113 19.03 10.22 -15.42
N ILE A 114 19.35 11.40 -15.97
CA ILE A 114 18.38 12.27 -16.69
C ILE A 114 17.71 11.55 -17.87
N GLU A 115 18.37 10.56 -18.47
CA GLU A 115 17.90 9.77 -19.61
C GLU A 115 16.66 8.92 -19.29
N LYS A 116 16.39 8.64 -18.00
CA LYS A 116 15.14 7.98 -17.57
C LYS A 116 13.93 8.93 -17.64
N LYS A 117 14.16 10.24 -17.72
CA LYS A 117 13.13 11.26 -17.90
C LYS A 117 12.92 11.54 -19.40
N PRO A 118 11.80 12.15 -19.81
CA PRO A 118 11.58 12.56 -21.20
C PRO A 118 12.46 13.77 -21.60
N LEU A 119 13.77 13.70 -21.30
CA LEU A 119 14.79 14.74 -21.41
C LEU A 119 16.15 14.13 -21.83
N TYR A 120 16.13 13.14 -22.73
CA TYR A 120 17.30 12.31 -23.07
C TYR A 120 18.54 13.09 -23.54
N HIS A 121 18.36 14.17 -24.30
CA HIS A 121 19.46 15.01 -24.80
C HIS A 121 19.75 16.24 -23.93
N PHE A 122 19.13 16.34 -22.75
CA PHE A 122 19.34 17.45 -21.83
C PHE A 122 20.36 17.02 -20.78
N LEU A 123 21.58 17.57 -20.83
CA LEU A 123 22.67 17.29 -19.89
C LEU A 123 22.97 15.78 -19.67
N PRO A 124 23.46 15.07 -20.70
CA PRO A 124 23.70 13.63 -20.61
C PRO A 124 24.58 13.22 -19.43
N SER A 125 24.31 12.05 -18.86
CA SER A 125 24.96 11.48 -17.66
C SER A 125 24.74 12.26 -16.35
N ALA A 126 23.93 13.33 -16.35
CA ALA A 126 23.61 14.05 -15.14
C ALA A 126 22.70 13.23 -14.22
N THR A 127 22.95 13.32 -12.92
CA THR A 127 22.08 12.70 -11.89
C THR A 127 20.88 13.61 -11.59
N THR A 128 19.69 13.02 -11.48
CA THR A 128 18.45 13.74 -11.18
C THR A 128 17.75 13.17 -9.94
N LEU A 129 17.14 14.07 -9.16
CA LEU A 129 16.26 13.70 -8.06
C LEU A 129 14.84 13.50 -8.58
N SER A 130 14.34 12.27 -8.48
CA SER A 130 12.97 11.90 -8.82
C SER A 130 12.12 11.82 -7.56
N LEU A 131 11.09 12.67 -7.48
CA LEU A 131 10.13 12.71 -6.38
C LEU A 131 8.72 12.48 -6.91
N ALA A 132 7.98 11.53 -6.34
CA ALA A 132 6.59 11.27 -6.69
C ALA A 132 5.69 11.22 -5.45
N ILE A 133 4.44 11.63 -5.64
CA ILE A 133 3.38 11.62 -4.64
C ILE A 133 2.22 10.82 -5.24
N ALA A 134 1.47 10.07 -4.43
CA ALA A 134 0.30 9.36 -4.91
C ALA A 134 -0.74 10.34 -5.48
N GLY A 135 -1.35 10.00 -6.62
CA GLY A 135 -2.33 10.86 -7.30
C GLY A 135 -2.09 10.93 -8.82
N CYS A 136 -2.70 11.92 -9.46
CA CYS A 136 -2.41 12.32 -10.84
C CYS A 136 -1.34 13.40 -10.86
#